data_AF-D2H3E8-F1
#
_entry.id   AF-D2H3E8-F1
#
_cell.length_a   1.000
_cell.length_b   1.000
_cell.length_c   1.000
_cell.angle_alpha   90.00
_cell.angle_beta   90.00
_cell.angle_gamma   90.00
#
_symmetry.space_group_name_H-M   'P 1'
#
loop_
_entity.id
_entity.type
_entity.pdbx_description
1 polymer ?
#
loop_
_entity_poly.entity_id
_entity_poly.type
_entity_poly.pdbx_seq_one_letter_code
_entity_poly.pdbx_strand_id
1 'polypeptide(L)'
;LFLKAPVNTAELTDLLIQQNHIGSVIKQTDVSEDSDDDVDEDEIFGFISLLNLTERKGTQCAEQIKELILSSCEKNCGKTLVEQLDTHLNDTSRPVGFLLSERFINVPPQIALPMHQQLQKELAEAHKTNKPCGQCSFYLLISKTFVEAGKNNSKKKGNNQEKEELMFANAEEEFFYE
;
A
#
# COMPACT_ATOMS: atom_id res chain seq x y z
N LEU A 1 4.33 -3.79 6.11
CA LEU A 1 2.96 -3.23 6.10
C LEU A 1 2.14 -3.50 7.38
N PHE A 2 1.67 -4.73 7.65
CA PHE A 2 0.64 -4.98 8.70
C PHE A 2 1.14 -5.05 10.15
N LEU A 3 2.45 -4.91 10.40
CA LEU A 3 3.05 -5.01 11.74
C LEU A 3 2.60 -6.29 12.47
N LYS A 4 1.85 -6.17 13.57
CA LYS A 4 1.32 -7.27 14.38
C LYS A 4 -0.18 -7.53 14.14
N ALA A 5 -0.78 -6.87 13.16
CA ALA A 5 -2.19 -7.07 12.85
C ALA A 5 -2.42 -8.49 12.29
N PRO A 6 -3.55 -9.14 12.64
CA PRO A 6 -3.84 -10.52 12.25
C PRO A 6 -4.36 -10.61 10.82
N VAL A 7 -3.56 -10.19 9.84
CA VAL A 7 -3.86 -10.36 8.41
C VAL A 7 -3.19 -11.64 7.91
N ASN A 8 -3.93 -12.51 7.23
CA ASN A 8 -3.42 -13.72 6.61
C ASN A 8 -2.56 -13.34 5.39
N THR A 9 -1.28 -13.07 5.65
CA THR A 9 -0.32 -12.67 4.61
C THR A 9 0.01 -13.80 3.65
N ALA A 10 -0.14 -15.06 4.05
CA ALA A 10 0.07 -16.21 3.17
C ALA A 10 -0.99 -16.24 2.07
N GLU A 11 -2.28 -16.19 2.43
CA GLU A 11 -3.38 -16.13 1.45
C GLU A 11 -3.29 -14.86 0.60
N LEU A 12 -2.97 -13.70 1.20
CA LEU A 12 -2.74 -12.48 0.45
C LEU A 12 -1.65 -12.67 -0.61
N THR A 13 -0.52 -13.27 -0.24
CA THR A 13 0.61 -13.50 -1.16
C THR A 13 0.20 -14.44 -2.29
N ASP A 14 -0.50 -15.53 -1.98
CA ASP A 14 -1.01 -16.47 -2.97
C ASP A 14 -1.95 -15.77 -3.98
N LEU A 15 -2.86 -14.92 -3.50
CA LEU A 15 -3.77 -14.16 -4.37
C LEU A 15 -3.04 -13.17 -5.28
N LEU A 16 -1.99 -12.51 -4.77
CA LEU A 16 -1.18 -11.58 -5.57
C LEU A 16 -0.38 -12.34 -6.65
N ILE A 17 0.23 -13.47 -6.31
CA ILE A 17 1.00 -14.29 -7.26
C ILE A 17 0.10 -14.90 -8.34
N GLN A 18 -1.10 -15.35 -7.97
CA GLN A 18 -2.09 -15.85 -8.94
C GLN A 18 -2.55 -14.77 -9.94
N GLN A 19 -2.42 -13.48 -9.58
CA GLN A 19 -2.72 -12.34 -10.44
C GLN A 19 -1.48 -11.89 -11.23
N ASN A 20 -1.03 -12.71 -12.17
CA ASN A 20 0.23 -12.49 -12.89
C ASN A 20 0.26 -11.28 -13.87
N HIS A 21 -0.85 -10.56 -14.04
CA HIS A 21 -0.96 -9.43 -14.97
C HIS A 21 -0.84 -8.05 -14.30
N ILE A 22 -0.75 -7.98 -12.97
CA ILE A 22 -0.64 -6.73 -12.21
C ILE A 22 0.38 -6.90 -11.09
N GLY A 23 1.34 -5.97 -11.09
CA GLY A 23 2.36 -5.85 -10.08
C GLY A 23 3.76 -6.02 -10.65
N SER A 24 4.72 -5.46 -9.94
CA SER A 24 6.13 -5.49 -10.29
C SER A 24 6.97 -5.65 -9.05
N VAL A 25 8.15 -6.26 -9.20
CA VAL A 25 9.12 -6.43 -8.13
C VAL A 25 10.40 -5.64 -8.43
N ILE A 26 11.10 -5.25 -7.38
CA ILE A 26 12.44 -4.66 -7.47
C ILE A 26 13.44 -5.78 -7.20
N LYS A 27 14.29 -6.03 -8.19
CA LYS A 27 15.44 -6.91 -8.09
C LYS A 27 16.71 -6.12 -8.35
N GLN A 28 17.80 -6.50 -7.69
CA GLN A 28 19.12 -6.07 -8.07
C GLN A 28 19.56 -6.91 -9.27
N THR A 29 20.06 -6.25 -10.32
CA THR A 29 20.64 -6.93 -11.48
C THR A 29 22.15 -6.81 -11.42
N ASP A 30 22.87 -7.87 -11.75
CA ASP A 30 24.33 -7.82 -11.81
C ASP A 30 24.79 -6.88 -12.92
N VAL A 31 25.68 -5.95 -12.56
CA VAL A 31 26.31 -5.02 -13.50
C VAL A 31 27.80 -5.33 -13.70
N SER A 32 28.27 -6.45 -13.16
CA SER A 32 29.70 -6.80 -13.14
C SER A 32 29.99 -7.98 -14.05
N GLU A 33 30.76 -7.75 -15.11
CA GLU A 33 31.34 -8.81 -15.97
C GLU A 33 32.44 -9.63 -15.26
N ASP A 34 32.78 -9.31 -14.00
CA ASP A 34 33.94 -9.87 -13.28
C ASP A 34 33.64 -10.34 -11.83
N SER A 35 32.38 -10.60 -11.45
CA SER A 35 32.06 -11.10 -10.10
C SER A 35 31.63 -12.56 -10.14
N ASP A 36 32.54 -13.46 -9.71
CA ASP A 36 32.26 -14.86 -9.33
C ASP A 36 31.55 -14.93 -7.95
N ASP A 37 30.62 -14.01 -7.66
CA ASP A 37 29.86 -14.03 -6.41
C ASP A 37 28.43 -14.48 -6.73
N ASP A 38 28.02 -15.60 -6.13
CA ASP A 38 26.68 -16.16 -6.15
C ASP A 38 25.66 -15.14 -5.61
N VAL A 39 25.21 -14.22 -6.46
CA VAL A 39 24.13 -13.30 -6.10
C VAL A 39 22.84 -14.12 -6.11
N ASP A 40 22.16 -14.19 -4.97
CA ASP A 40 20.88 -14.89 -4.84
C ASP A 40 19.87 -14.22 -5.80
N GLU A 41 19.69 -14.80 -7.00
CA GLU A 41 18.80 -14.29 -8.07
C GLU A 41 17.32 -14.14 -7.60
N ASP A 42 17.02 -14.68 -6.42
CA ASP A 42 15.73 -14.70 -5.77
C ASP A 42 15.49 -13.54 -4.79
N GLU A 43 16.46 -12.65 -4.53
CA GLU A 43 16.26 -11.54 -3.59
C GLU A 43 15.35 -10.44 -4.16
N ILE A 44 14.25 -10.16 -3.44
CA ILE A 44 13.27 -9.12 -3.76
C ILE A 44 13.40 -7.96 -2.77
N PHE A 45 13.77 -6.77 -3.26
CA PHE A 45 13.97 -5.58 -2.44
C PHE A 45 12.71 -4.74 -2.24
N GLY A 46 11.66 -5.04 -3.00
CA GLY A 46 10.38 -4.37 -2.91
C GLY A 46 9.42 -4.84 -4.00
N PHE A 47 8.17 -4.44 -3.88
CA PHE A 47 7.13 -4.75 -4.84
C PHE A 47 6.03 -3.70 -4.83
N ILE A 48 5.31 -3.63 -5.95
CA ILE A 48 4.05 -2.91 -6.05
C ILE A 48 3.01 -3.87 -6.62
N SER A 49 1.79 -3.88 -6.08
CA SER A 49 0.66 -4.62 -6.65
C SER A 49 -0.67 -4.04 -6.15
N LEU A 50 -1.77 -4.51 -6.71
CA LEU A 50 -3.12 -4.10 -6.36
C LEU A 50 -3.98 -5.33 -6.10
N LEU A 51 -4.64 -5.36 -4.93
CA LEU A 51 -5.67 -6.35 -4.60
C LEU A 51 -7.05 -5.69 -4.64
N ASN A 52 -7.95 -6.11 -5.54
CA ASN A 52 -9.32 -5.63 -5.51
C ASN A 52 -10.09 -6.27 -4.34
N LEU A 53 -10.32 -5.52 -3.26
CA LEU A 53 -11.01 -5.98 -2.05
C LEU A 53 -12.47 -6.33 -2.33
N THR A 54 -13.09 -5.66 -3.30
CA THR A 54 -14.47 -5.92 -3.69
C THR A 54 -14.60 -7.23 -4.47
N GLU A 55 -13.68 -7.49 -5.41
CA GLU A 55 -13.64 -8.77 -6.16
C GLU A 55 -13.24 -9.94 -5.27
N ARG A 56 -12.36 -9.72 -4.30
CA ARG A 56 -11.85 -10.76 -3.37
C ARG A 56 -12.63 -10.85 -2.06
N LYS A 57 -13.81 -10.24 -2.01
CA LYS A 57 -14.72 -10.30 -0.86
C LYS A 57 -14.98 -11.75 -0.45
N GLY A 58 -14.92 -12.03 0.85
CA GLY A 58 -15.10 -13.37 1.41
C GLY A 58 -13.81 -14.20 1.52
N THR A 59 -12.68 -13.76 0.95
CA THR A 59 -11.37 -14.31 1.30
C THR A 59 -10.94 -13.81 2.68
N GLN A 60 -10.19 -14.62 3.42
CA GLN A 60 -9.85 -14.30 4.81
C GLN A 60 -9.02 -13.02 4.90
N CYS A 61 -8.01 -12.85 4.05
CA CYS A 61 -7.13 -11.69 4.04
C CYS A 61 -7.89 -10.40 3.69
N ALA A 62 -8.83 -10.43 2.74
CA ALA A 62 -9.61 -9.25 2.37
C ALA A 62 -10.51 -8.77 3.52
N GLU A 63 -11.19 -9.71 4.21
CA GLU A 63 -12.03 -9.36 5.36
C GLU A 63 -11.18 -8.85 6.54
N GLN A 64 -10.00 -9.44 6.79
CA GLN A 64 -9.09 -8.99 7.84
C GLN A 64 -8.45 -7.62 7.54
N ILE A 65 -8.12 -7.33 6.28
CA ILE A 65 -7.66 -6.02 5.84
C ILE A 65 -8.77 -4.99 6.09
N LYS A 66 -10.00 -5.30 5.69
CA LYS A 66 -11.17 -4.44 5.91
C LYS A 66 -11.39 -4.17 7.42
N GLU A 67 -11.35 -5.19 8.26
CA GLU A 67 -11.49 -5.07 9.72
C GLU A 67 -10.35 -4.24 10.33
N LEU A 68 -9.11 -4.44 9.89
CA LEU A 68 -7.95 -3.65 10.35
C LEU A 68 -8.15 -2.15 10.07
N ILE A 69 -8.61 -1.81 8.87
CA ILE A 69 -8.84 -0.43 8.46
C ILE A 69 -9.99 0.19 9.25
N LEU A 70 -11.14 -0.49 9.32
CA LEU A 70 -12.31 0.02 10.05
C LEU A 70 -12.03 0.18 11.54
N SER A 71 -11.39 -0.80 12.18
CA SER A 71 -11.03 -0.73 13.60
C SER A 71 -10.00 0.37 13.90
N SER A 72 -9.14 0.70 12.92
CA SER A 72 -8.22 1.84 13.02
C SER A 72 -8.97 3.17 12.89
N CYS A 73 -9.93 3.26 11.98
CA CYS A 73 -10.78 4.45 11.83
C CYS A 73 -11.70 4.65 13.05
N GLU A 74 -12.28 3.60 13.62
CA GLU A 74 -13.11 3.71 14.85
C GLU A 74 -12.35 4.30 16.04
N LYS A 75 -11.05 4.01 16.14
CA LYS A 75 -10.21 4.51 17.22
C LYS A 75 -9.78 5.96 17.03
N ASN A 76 -9.64 6.42 15.78
CA ASN A 76 -8.95 7.67 15.46
C ASN A 76 -9.83 8.69 14.74
N CYS A 77 -11.01 8.29 14.25
CA CYS A 77 -11.89 9.11 13.42
C CYS A 77 -13.30 9.23 14.02
N GLY A 78 -14.10 10.17 13.51
CA GLY A 78 -15.50 10.30 13.88
C GLY A 78 -16.38 9.20 13.29
N LYS A 79 -17.46 8.84 13.99
CA LYS A 79 -18.40 7.77 13.60
C LYS A 79 -18.91 7.89 12.17
N THR A 80 -19.22 9.10 11.71
CA THR A 80 -19.69 9.37 10.34
C THR A 80 -18.67 8.92 9.29
N LEU A 81 -17.37 9.13 9.52
CA LEU A 81 -16.34 8.73 8.57
C LEU A 81 -16.19 7.20 8.51
N VAL A 82 -16.30 6.54 9.66
CA VAL A 82 -16.30 5.06 9.73
C VAL A 82 -17.48 4.48 8.95
N GLU A 83 -18.68 5.02 9.15
CA GLU A 83 -19.89 4.59 8.44
C GLU A 83 -19.78 4.82 6.91
N GLN A 84 -19.21 5.95 6.50
CA GLN A 84 -18.93 6.23 5.10
C GLN A 84 -17.93 5.24 4.50
N LEU A 85 -16.83 4.98 5.21
CA LEU A 85 -15.80 4.06 4.75
C LEU A 85 -16.33 2.62 4.65
N ASP A 86 -17.08 2.14 5.64
CA ASP A 86 -17.71 0.82 5.58
C ASP A 86 -18.72 0.73 4.44
N THR A 87 -19.47 1.80 4.17
CA THR A 87 -20.37 1.87 3.00
C THR A 87 -19.58 1.71 1.70
N HIS A 88 -18.48 2.43 1.54
CA HIS A 88 -17.62 2.33 0.34
C HIS A 88 -16.99 0.94 0.17
N LEU A 89 -16.50 0.34 1.26
CA LEU A 89 -15.87 -0.99 1.22
C LEU A 89 -16.89 -2.11 0.92
N ASN A 90 -18.18 -1.90 1.19
CA ASN A 90 -19.25 -2.86 0.89
C ASN A 90 -19.96 -2.62 -0.44
N ASP A 91 -19.75 -1.47 -1.08
CA ASP A 91 -20.43 -1.08 -2.32
C ASP A 91 -19.81 -1.80 -3.53
N THR A 92 -20.47 -2.84 -4.00
CA THR A 92 -20.00 -3.63 -5.15
C THR A 92 -20.06 -2.87 -6.48
N SER A 93 -20.80 -1.76 -6.56
CA SER A 93 -20.87 -0.93 -7.77
C SER A 93 -19.66 -0.01 -7.93
N ARG A 94 -18.89 0.21 -6.85
CA ARG A 94 -17.69 1.05 -6.85
C ARG A 94 -16.52 0.29 -6.23
N PRO A 95 -15.86 -0.58 -7.01
CA PRO A 95 -14.83 -1.47 -6.46
C PRO A 95 -13.66 -0.71 -5.83
N VAL A 96 -13.12 -1.27 -4.74
CA VAL A 96 -11.99 -0.70 -4.00
C VAL A 96 -10.75 -1.55 -4.20
N GLY A 97 -9.72 -0.95 -4.79
CA GLY A 97 -8.39 -1.55 -4.92
C GLY A 97 -7.52 -1.22 -3.72
N PHE A 98 -6.92 -2.22 -3.09
CA PHE A 98 -5.92 -2.05 -2.05
C PHE A 98 -4.52 -2.05 -2.66
N LEU A 99 -3.90 -0.87 -2.66
CA LEU A 99 -2.57 -0.64 -3.20
C LEU A 99 -1.52 -1.06 -2.19
N LEU A 100 -0.69 -2.01 -2.59
CA LEU A 100 0.48 -2.45 -1.84
C LEU A 100 1.71 -1.92 -2.58
N SER A 101 2.46 -1.01 -1.95
CA SER A 101 3.73 -0.49 -2.49
C SER A 101 4.74 -0.46 -1.35
N GLU A 102 5.52 -1.53 -1.20
CA GLU A 102 6.50 -1.67 -0.12
C GLU A 102 7.88 -1.95 -0.70
N ARG A 103 8.90 -1.33 -0.13
CA ARG A 103 10.31 -1.59 -0.42
C ARG A 103 11.14 -1.48 0.85
N PHE A 104 12.36 -2.00 0.83
CA PHE A 104 13.30 -1.75 1.91
C PHE A 104 13.69 -0.28 1.99
N ILE A 105 14.00 0.18 3.20
CA ILE A 105 14.29 1.59 3.51
C ILE A 105 15.55 2.12 2.79
N ASN A 106 16.47 1.23 2.42
CA ASN A 106 17.67 1.55 1.66
C ASN A 106 17.42 1.68 0.15
N VAL A 107 16.23 1.33 -0.35
CA VAL A 107 15.89 1.46 -1.76
C VAL A 107 15.50 2.93 -2.06
N PRO A 108 16.16 3.59 -3.03
CA PRO A 108 15.95 5.01 -3.30
C PRO A 108 14.49 5.34 -3.71
N PRO A 109 13.93 6.48 -3.29
CA PRO A 109 12.55 6.87 -3.60
C PRO A 109 12.27 7.09 -5.09
N GLN A 110 13.31 7.36 -5.90
CA GLN A 110 13.19 7.57 -7.34
C GLN A 110 12.60 6.35 -8.07
N ILE A 111 12.70 5.15 -7.48
CA ILE A 111 12.11 3.93 -8.05
C ILE A 111 10.58 3.94 -8.00
N ALA A 112 9.97 4.72 -7.11
CA ALA A 112 8.52 4.73 -6.94
C ALA A 112 7.79 5.21 -8.20
N LEU A 113 8.33 6.20 -8.91
CA LEU A 113 7.73 6.74 -10.13
C LEU A 113 7.62 5.68 -11.25
N PRO A 114 8.70 5.01 -11.69
CA PRO A 114 8.59 3.98 -12.72
C PRO A 114 7.72 2.79 -12.27
N MET A 115 7.72 2.43 -10.98
CA MET A 115 6.84 1.38 -10.45
C MET A 115 5.35 1.74 -10.60
N HIS A 116 4.96 2.96 -10.24
CA HIS A 116 3.57 3.43 -10.40
C HIS A 116 3.19 3.60 -11.87
N GLN A 117 4.09 4.08 -12.72
CA GLN A 117 3.85 4.18 -14.17
C GLN A 117 3.63 2.81 -14.80
N GLN A 118 4.39 1.80 -14.37
CA GLN A 118 4.24 0.43 -14.83
C GLN A 118 2.90 -0.16 -14.35
N LEU A 119 2.56 0.02 -13.07
CA LEU A 119 1.27 -0.39 -12.52
C LEU A 119 0.10 0.26 -13.28
N GLN A 120 0.18 1.55 -13.63
CA GLN A 120 -0.85 2.23 -14.42
C GLN A 120 -1.07 1.59 -15.80
N LYS A 121 0.00 1.16 -16.47
CA LYS A 121 -0.10 0.46 -17.76
C LYS A 121 -0.78 -0.90 -17.60
N GLU A 122 -0.38 -1.66 -16.59
CA GLU A 122 -0.96 -2.97 -16.26
C GLU A 122 -2.45 -2.86 -15.92
N LEU A 123 -2.85 -1.85 -15.14
CA LEU A 123 -4.25 -1.58 -14.83
C LEU A 123 -5.05 -1.18 -16.07
N ALA A 124 -4.47 -0.36 -16.96
CA ALA A 124 -5.13 0.00 -18.23
C ALA A 124 -5.29 -1.21 -19.15
N GLU A 125 -4.30 -2.11 -19.20
CA GLU A 125 -4.40 -3.36 -19.95
C GLU A 125 -5.42 -4.31 -19.34
N ALA A 126 -5.43 -4.45 -18.00
CA ALA A 126 -6.41 -5.24 -17.27
C ALA A 126 -7.83 -4.74 -17.54
N HIS A 127 -8.04 -3.42 -17.54
CA HIS A 127 -9.30 -2.79 -17.91
C HIS A 127 -9.72 -3.18 -19.33
N LYS A 128 -8.83 -2.96 -20.31
CA LYS A 128 -9.08 -3.25 -21.73
C LYS A 128 -9.39 -4.71 -22.00
N THR A 129 -8.80 -5.62 -21.23
CA THR A 129 -8.93 -7.08 -21.40
C THR A 129 -9.92 -7.72 -20.44
N ASN A 130 -10.66 -6.92 -19.65
CA ASN A 130 -11.59 -7.40 -18.62
C ASN A 130 -10.96 -8.40 -17.63
N LYS A 131 -9.70 -8.20 -17.28
CA LYS A 131 -9.02 -8.98 -16.24
C LYS A 131 -9.33 -8.40 -14.85
N PRO A 132 -9.18 -9.21 -13.77
CA PRO A 132 -9.30 -8.76 -12.39
C PRO A 132 -8.51 -7.47 -12.11
N CYS A 133 -8.99 -6.66 -11.17
CA CYS A 133 -8.43 -5.34 -10.82
C CYS A 133 -8.43 -4.28 -11.94
N GLY A 134 -8.98 -4.57 -13.12
CA GLY A 134 -9.06 -3.62 -14.23
C GLY A 134 -10.06 -2.48 -14.02
N GLN A 135 -10.87 -2.51 -12.97
CA GLN A 135 -11.85 -1.45 -12.69
C GLN A 135 -12.00 -1.22 -11.18
N CYS A 136 -11.26 -0.25 -10.66
CA CYS A 136 -11.41 0.25 -9.29
C CYS A 136 -11.92 1.70 -9.34
N SER A 137 -12.92 2.01 -8.52
CA SER A 137 -13.39 3.39 -8.31
C SER A 137 -12.57 4.12 -7.26
N PHE A 138 -12.02 3.38 -6.29
CA PHE A 138 -11.19 3.91 -5.22
C PHE A 138 -9.93 3.09 -5.06
N TYR A 139 -8.87 3.77 -4.62
CA TYR A 139 -7.63 3.15 -4.19
C TYR A 139 -7.43 3.41 -2.71
N LEU A 140 -7.10 2.35 -1.97
CA LEU A 140 -6.82 2.39 -0.56
C LEU A 140 -5.35 2.04 -0.34
N LEU A 141 -4.62 2.91 0.34
CA LEU A 141 -3.21 2.77 0.66
C LEU A 141 -3.04 2.90 2.18
N ILE A 142 -2.21 2.04 2.77
CA ILE A 142 -1.74 2.23 4.14
C ILE A 142 -0.35 2.85 4.07
N SER A 143 -0.25 4.11 4.48
CA SER A 143 1.01 4.83 4.58
C SER A 143 1.59 4.72 5.99
N LYS A 144 2.90 4.49 6.09
CA LYS A 144 3.61 4.48 7.38
C LYS A 144 4.23 5.84 7.61
N THR A 145 3.85 6.50 8.70
CA THR A 145 4.40 7.80 9.09
C THR A 145 5.13 7.72 10.43
N PHE A 146 6.12 8.60 10.61
CA PHE A 146 6.85 8.78 11.85
C PHE A 146 6.70 10.22 12.33
N VAL A 147 6.71 10.39 13.65
CA VAL A 147 6.73 11.69 14.31
C VAL A 147 7.98 11.76 15.17
N GLU A 148 8.69 12.88 15.13
CA GLU A 148 9.93 13.07 15.87
C GLU A 148 9.68 12.94 17.39
N ALA A 149 10.42 12.03 18.03
CA ALA A 149 10.29 11.77 19.46
C ALA A 149 10.77 12.99 20.27
N GLY A 150 9.85 13.69 20.93
CA GLY A 150 10.16 14.82 21.83
C GLY A 150 9.26 16.05 21.66
N LYS A 151 8.63 16.23 20.49
CA LYS A 151 7.72 17.37 20.23
C LYS A 151 6.37 17.26 20.96
N ASN A 152 5.95 16.06 21.37
CA ASN A 152 4.71 15.86 22.14
C ASN A 152 4.81 16.29 23.62
N ASN A 153 6.01 16.58 24.14
CA ASN A 153 6.22 17.02 25.52
C ASN A 153 6.16 18.55 25.70
N SER A 154 6.16 19.35 24.63
CA SER A 154 6.02 20.80 24.70
C SER A 154 4.56 21.25 24.64
N LYS A 155 3.73 20.76 25.57
CA LYS A 155 2.54 21.51 25.99
C LYS A 155 2.97 22.76 26.76
N LYS A 156 3.35 23.84 26.07
CA LYS A 156 3.14 25.24 26.52
C LYS A 156 3.68 26.30 25.56
N LYS A 157 2.75 27.21 25.20
CA LYS A 157 2.91 28.63 24.82
C LYS A 157 3.38 28.93 23.39
N GLY A 158 2.40 29.14 22.51
CA GLY A 158 2.54 29.91 21.28
C GLY A 158 1.32 29.70 20.41
N ASN A 159 0.67 30.78 19.97
CA ASN A 159 -0.60 30.76 19.26
C ASN A 159 -0.45 30.42 17.76
N ASN A 160 0.43 29.47 17.42
CA ASN A 160 0.57 28.92 16.08
C ASN A 160 0.37 27.41 16.18
N GLN A 161 -0.65 26.90 15.50
CA GLN A 161 -0.79 25.48 15.22
C GLN A 161 0.36 25.08 14.29
N GLU A 162 1.55 24.85 14.83
CA GLU A 162 2.59 24.11 14.12
C GLU A 162 2.02 22.70 13.91
N LYS A 163 1.56 22.45 12.68
CA LYS A 163 1.14 21.14 12.19
C LYS A 163 2.26 20.17 12.55
N GLU A 164 1.97 19.14 13.35
CA GLU A 164 2.96 18.08 13.61
C GLU A 164 3.49 17.59 12.26
N GLU A 165 4.79 17.78 12.02
CA GLU A 165 5.42 17.45 10.75
C GLU A 165 5.50 15.92 10.64
N LEU A 166 4.56 15.34 9.89
CA LEU A 166 4.51 13.91 9.61
C LEU A 166 5.63 13.56 8.63
N MET A 167 6.53 12.66 9.02
CA MET A 167 7.55 12.12 8.13
C MET A 167 7.05 10.82 7.52
N PHE A 168 7.03 10.70 6.20
CA PHE A 168 6.58 9.48 5.51
C PHE A 168 7.72 8.47 5.37
N ALA A 169 7.42 7.19 5.60
CA ALA A 169 8.39 6.10 5.41
C ALA A 169 8.85 6.00 3.96
N ASN A 170 7.91 6.21 3.04
CA ASN A 170 8.14 6.29 1.62
C ASN A 170 7.83 7.73 1.18
N ALA A 171 8.82 8.43 0.64
CA ALA A 171 8.69 9.86 0.31
C ALA A 171 7.55 10.15 -0.68
N GLU A 172 7.25 9.22 -1.59
CA GLU A 172 6.16 9.39 -2.54
C GLU A 172 4.75 9.39 -1.90
N GLU A 173 4.63 8.89 -0.67
CA GLU A 173 3.35 8.84 0.04
C GLU A 173 2.87 10.21 0.51
N GLU A 174 3.79 11.18 0.62
CA GLU A 174 3.45 12.57 0.91
C GLU A 174 2.56 13.17 -0.19
N PHE A 175 2.82 12.85 -1.46
CA PHE A 175 1.99 13.32 -2.58
C PHE A 175 0.57 12.76 -2.59
N PHE A 176 0.34 11.58 -1.97
CA PHE A 176 -1.02 11.03 -1.82
C PHE A 176 -1.76 11.64 -0.63
N TYR A 177 -1.02 12.26 0.30
CA TYR A 177 -1.57 12.88 1.50
C TYR A 177 -2.00 14.34 1.28
N GLU A 178 -1.31 15.07 0.40
CA GLU A 178 -1.63 16.46 0.01
C GLU A 178 -2.93 16.59 -0.81
#